data_AF-A0A6I5C7E7-F1
#
_entry.id   AF-A0A6I5C7E7-F1
#
_cell.length_a   1.000
_cell.length_b   1.000
_cell.length_c   1.000
_cell.angle_alpha   90.00
_cell.angle_beta   90.00
_cell.angle_gamma   90.00
#
_symmetry.space_group_name_H-M   'P 1'
#
loop_
_entity.id
_entity.type
_entity.pdbx_description
1 polymer ?
#
loop_
_entity_poly.entity_id
_entity_poly.type
_entity_poly.pdbx_seq_one_letter_code
_entity_poly.pdbx_strand_id
1 'polypeptide(L)'
;MTLPLIAPMLATPGTLPPAAQDARWAYETKQDGQRAVAYLPGDGSLLLRARSGEDITAAYPELAPLGRALGTVPAVLDGEVLALDERGRASFQLLQGRMGLAHAPALAARRAARVPVHLVLFDVLHLDGRPLLALPYTRRR
;
A
#
# COMPACT_ATOMS: atom_id res chain seq x y z
N MET A 1 -10.11 -12.34 -13.20
CA MET A 1 -9.52 -11.50 -14.27
C MET A 1 -8.09 -11.16 -13.89
N THR A 2 -7.17 -11.11 -14.85
CA THR A 2 -5.76 -10.76 -14.53
C THR A 2 -5.63 -9.23 -14.51
N LEU A 3 -5.26 -8.66 -13.36
CA LEU A 3 -4.97 -7.24 -13.23
C LEU A 3 -3.59 -6.90 -13.84
N PRO A 4 -3.40 -5.72 -14.44
CA PRO A 4 -2.12 -5.32 -15.00
C PRO A 4 -1.10 -5.10 -13.90
N LEU A 5 0.14 -5.55 -14.08
CA LEU A 5 1.23 -5.22 -13.16
C LEU A 5 1.65 -3.76 -13.38
N ILE A 6 1.59 -2.97 -12.31
CA ILE A 6 1.91 -1.53 -12.36
C ILE A 6 3.10 -1.27 -11.44
N ALA A 7 4.16 -0.70 -12.03
CA ALA A 7 5.33 -0.26 -11.28
C ALA A 7 4.98 1.04 -10.50
N PRO A 8 5.38 1.17 -9.22
CA PRO A 8 5.07 2.36 -8.45
C PRO A 8 5.78 3.61 -8.98
N MET A 9 5.07 4.73 -9.05
CA MET A 9 5.67 6.04 -9.35
C MET A 9 6.59 6.49 -8.20
N LEU A 10 7.75 7.08 -8.52
CA LEU A 10 8.73 7.52 -7.54
C LEU A 10 8.69 9.03 -7.31
N ALA A 11 9.02 9.45 -6.08
CA ALA A 11 9.15 10.86 -5.73
C ALA A 11 10.56 11.37 -6.05
N THR A 12 10.65 12.65 -6.38
CA THR A 12 11.92 13.39 -6.51
C THR A 12 12.21 14.10 -5.19
N PRO A 13 13.42 13.96 -4.61
CA PRO A 13 13.82 14.76 -3.44
C PRO A 13 13.75 16.25 -3.74
N GLY A 14 13.19 17.04 -2.82
CA GLY A 14 13.02 18.48 -3.01
C GLY A 14 12.43 19.16 -1.78
N THR A 15 12.23 20.47 -1.87
CA THR A 15 11.54 21.28 -0.87
C THR A 15 10.06 21.43 -1.22
N LEU A 16 9.24 21.81 -0.24
CA LEU A 16 7.85 22.16 -0.51
C LEU A 16 7.78 23.29 -1.56
N PRO A 17 6.75 23.27 -2.42
CA PRO A 17 6.54 24.31 -3.42
C PRO A 17 6.32 25.67 -2.73
N PRO A 18 6.69 26.78 -3.41
CA PRO A 18 6.45 28.11 -2.86
C PRO A 18 4.95 28.40 -2.79
N ALA A 19 4.53 29.28 -1.87
CA ALA A 19 3.11 29.61 -1.62
C ALA A 19 2.33 30.00 -2.89
N ALA A 20 2.97 30.67 -3.85
CA ALA A 20 2.37 31.03 -5.13
C ALA A 20 1.91 29.84 -5.99
N GLN A 21 2.39 28.63 -5.69
CA GLN A 21 2.03 27.39 -6.39
C GLN A 21 1.18 26.45 -5.54
N ASP A 22 0.88 26.80 -4.29
CA ASP A 22 0.28 25.92 -3.29
C ASP A 22 -1.01 25.24 -3.79
N ALA A 23 -1.88 26.01 -4.45
CA ALA A 23 -3.14 25.54 -5.01
C ALA A 23 -2.99 24.46 -6.11
N ARG A 24 -1.78 24.19 -6.61
CA ARG A 24 -1.49 23.15 -7.60
C ARG A 24 -1.06 21.82 -7.00
N TRP A 25 -0.86 21.78 -5.67
CA TRP A 25 -0.30 20.62 -4.98
C TRP A 25 -1.29 20.07 -3.96
N ALA A 26 -1.26 18.75 -3.80
CA ALA A 26 -1.80 18.08 -2.64
C ALA A 26 -0.63 17.65 -1.74
N TYR A 27 -0.85 17.66 -0.44
CA TYR A 27 0.14 17.28 0.55
C TYR A 27 -0.32 16.05 1.30
N GLU A 28 0.57 15.06 1.36
CA GLU A 28 0.38 13.87 2.16
C GLU A 28 1.58 13.71 3.09
N THR A 29 1.33 13.17 4.29
CA THR A 29 2.41 12.79 5.19
C THR A 29 3.24 11.70 4.52
N LYS A 30 4.54 11.94 4.35
CA LYS A 30 5.46 10.88 3.93
C LYS A 30 5.48 9.82 5.03
N GLN A 31 4.87 8.69 4.74
CA GLN A 31 4.92 7.52 5.60
C GLN A 31 6.32 6.88 5.52
N ASP A 32 6.78 6.33 6.63
CA ASP A 32 8.06 5.62 6.70
C ASP A 32 7.79 4.13 6.97
N GLY A 33 7.70 3.36 5.89
CA GLY A 33 7.22 1.99 5.92
C GLY A 33 7.77 1.13 4.79
N GLN A 34 6.98 0.11 4.40
CA GLN A 34 7.23 -0.68 3.21
C GLN A 34 6.14 -0.40 2.19
N ARG A 35 6.50 0.24 1.07
CA ARG A 35 5.58 0.45 -0.04
C ARG A 35 5.04 -0.87 -0.58
N ALA A 36 3.73 -0.94 -0.73
CA ALA A 36 3.01 -2.10 -1.22
C ALA A 36 1.92 -1.69 -2.23
N VAL A 37 1.94 -2.32 -3.40
CA VAL A 37 0.84 -2.26 -4.36
C VAL A 37 -0.11 -3.41 -4.05
N ALA A 38 -1.36 -3.08 -3.72
CA ALA A 38 -2.40 -4.04 -3.41
C ALA A 38 -3.24 -4.34 -4.65
N TYR A 39 -3.33 -5.61 -5.00
CA TYR A 39 -4.11 -6.12 -6.12
C TYR A 39 -5.32 -6.87 -5.55
N LEU A 40 -6.51 -6.41 -5.91
CA LEU A 40 -7.79 -6.97 -5.52
C LEU A 40 -8.51 -7.42 -6.79
N PRO A 41 -8.46 -8.68 -7.20
CA PRO A 41 -9.05 -9.12 -8.47
C PRO A 41 -10.59 -9.27 -8.45
N GLY A 42 -11.23 -9.04 -7.30
CA GLY A 42 -12.69 -9.14 -7.13
C GLY A 42 -13.21 -10.53 -6.78
N ASP A 43 -12.33 -11.48 -6.43
CA ASP A 43 -12.68 -12.84 -5.98
C ASP A 43 -12.51 -13.03 -4.46
N GLY A 44 -12.27 -11.95 -3.72
CA GLY A 44 -12.01 -11.96 -2.29
C GLY A 44 -10.55 -12.18 -1.89
N SER A 45 -9.65 -12.43 -2.85
CA SER A 45 -8.21 -12.53 -2.60
C SER A 45 -7.52 -11.16 -2.56
N LEU A 46 -6.34 -11.14 -1.93
CA LEU A 46 -5.43 -10.01 -1.92
C LEU A 46 -4.06 -10.50 -2.38
N LEU A 47 -3.43 -9.74 -3.27
CA LEU A 47 -2.00 -9.87 -3.58
C LEU A 47 -1.32 -8.55 -3.24
N LEU A 48 -0.27 -8.59 -2.42
CA LEU A 48 0.58 -7.45 -2.12
C LEU A 48 1.91 -7.61 -2.83
N ARG A 49 2.31 -6.61 -3.61
CA ARG A 49 3.66 -6.55 -4.18
C ARG A 49 4.46 -5.40 -3.59
N ALA A 50 5.68 -5.68 -3.17
CA ALA A 50 6.62 -4.64 -2.75
C ALA A 50 7.02 -3.76 -3.93
N ARG A 51 7.70 -2.64 -3.65
CA ARG A 51 8.34 -1.79 -4.67
C ARG A 51 9.23 -2.56 -5.65
N SER A 52 9.89 -3.63 -5.20
CA SER A 52 10.73 -4.51 -6.04
C SER A 52 9.92 -5.39 -7.00
N GLY A 53 8.61 -5.50 -6.80
CA GLY A 53 7.72 -6.44 -7.50
C GLY A 53 7.56 -7.79 -6.79
N GLU A 54 8.30 -8.04 -5.72
CA GLU A 54 8.21 -9.26 -4.89
C GLU A 54 6.81 -9.40 -4.28
N ASP A 55 6.27 -10.62 -4.30
CA ASP A 55 5.03 -10.95 -3.58
C ASP A 55 5.32 -11.02 -2.08
N ILE A 56 4.74 -10.08 -1.33
CA ILE A 56 4.87 -9.95 0.12
C ILE A 56 3.59 -10.30 0.87
N THR A 57 2.60 -10.87 0.19
CA THR A 57 1.25 -11.13 0.75
C THR A 57 1.33 -11.95 2.04
N ALA A 58 2.11 -13.02 2.02
CA ALA A 58 2.25 -13.94 3.15
C ALA A 58 2.95 -13.31 4.38
N ALA A 59 3.65 -12.18 4.22
CA ALA A 59 4.26 -11.47 5.35
C ALA A 59 3.20 -10.77 6.23
N TYR A 60 2.04 -10.44 5.64
CA TYR A 60 1.00 -9.59 6.24
C TYR A 60 -0.38 -10.28 6.24
N PRO A 61 -0.54 -11.44 6.89
CA PRO A 61 -1.81 -12.16 6.93
C PRO A 61 -2.96 -11.34 7.52
N GLU A 62 -2.68 -10.39 8.41
CA GLU A 62 -3.67 -9.47 8.99
C GLU A 62 -4.35 -8.57 7.96
N LEU A 63 -3.74 -8.36 6.78
CA LEU A 63 -4.31 -7.56 5.70
C LEU A 63 -5.23 -8.36 4.77
N ALA A 64 -5.29 -9.69 4.87
CA ALA A 64 -6.11 -10.55 4.00
C ALA A 64 -7.59 -10.12 3.88
N PRO A 65 -8.28 -9.61 4.93
CA PRO A 65 -9.66 -9.13 4.81
C PRO A 65 -9.85 -8.01 3.78
N LEU A 66 -8.80 -7.25 3.44
CA LEU A 66 -8.84 -6.20 2.42
C LEU A 66 -9.29 -6.75 1.05
N GLY A 67 -8.99 -8.01 0.72
CA GLY A 67 -9.39 -8.63 -0.55
C GLY A 67 -10.90 -8.64 -0.79
N ARG A 68 -11.71 -8.47 0.26
CA ARG A 68 -13.19 -8.41 0.20
C ARG A 68 -13.75 -7.00 0.34
N ALA A 69 -12.91 -5.99 0.62
CA ALA A 69 -13.36 -4.64 0.98
C ALA A 69 -14.16 -3.95 -0.15
N LEU A 70 -13.90 -4.32 -1.41
CA LEU A 70 -14.58 -3.78 -2.58
C LEU A 70 -15.60 -4.77 -3.20
N GLY A 71 -15.94 -5.85 -2.50
CA GLY A 71 -16.79 -6.91 -3.03
C GLY A 71 -16.17 -7.54 -4.28
N THR A 72 -16.90 -7.52 -5.40
CA THR A 72 -16.45 -8.07 -6.69
C THR A 72 -15.74 -7.06 -7.59
N VAL A 73 -15.57 -5.81 -7.13
CA VAL A 73 -14.96 -4.75 -7.95
C VAL A 73 -13.44 -4.92 -7.99
N PRO A 74 -12.84 -5.17 -9.17
CA PRO A 74 -11.40 -5.36 -9.27
C PRO A 74 -10.66 -4.02 -9.16
N ALA A 75 -9.56 -3.98 -8.41
CA ALA A 75 -8.78 -2.77 -8.18
C ALA A 75 -7.27 -3.02 -8.01
N VAL A 76 -6.47 -1.99 -8.32
CA VAL A 76 -5.04 -1.90 -7.97
C VAL A 76 -4.83 -0.61 -7.19
N LEU A 77 -4.36 -0.73 -5.95
CA LEU A 77 -4.20 0.37 -5.00
C LEU A 77 -2.71 0.54 -4.63
N ASP A 78 -2.25 1.76 -4.45
CA ASP A 78 -0.88 2.07 -4.02
C ASP A 78 -0.91 2.61 -2.59
N GLY A 79 0.02 2.12 -1.77
CA GLY A 79 0.04 2.44 -0.35
C GLY A 79 1.33 2.05 0.35
N GLU A 80 1.36 2.35 1.64
CA GLU A 80 2.48 2.05 2.52
C GLU A 80 2.03 1.16 3.68
N VAL A 81 2.72 0.04 3.89
CA VAL A 81 2.54 -0.79 5.08
C VAL A 81 3.31 -0.19 6.24
N LEU A 82 2.64 -0.02 7.39
CA LEU A 82 3.17 0.63 8.57
C LEU A 82 2.88 -0.18 9.83
N ALA A 83 3.83 -0.19 10.77
CA ALA A 83 3.58 -0.55 12.16
C ALA A 83 3.41 0.73 12.99
N LEU A 84 2.52 0.71 13.98
CA LEU A 84 2.28 1.86 14.86
C LEU A 84 2.88 1.59 16.24
N ASP A 85 3.43 2.64 16.86
CA ASP A 85 3.82 2.62 18.27
C ASP A 85 2.60 2.74 19.20
N GLU A 86 2.82 2.68 20.51
CA GLU A 86 1.76 2.79 21.54
C GLU A 86 1.01 4.13 21.51
N ARG A 87 1.56 5.15 20.83
CA ARG A 87 0.94 6.46 20.65
C ARG A 87 0.26 6.59 19.27
N GLY A 88 0.19 5.51 18.50
CA GLY A 88 -0.40 5.48 17.17
C GLY A 88 0.47 6.09 16.06
N ARG A 89 1.77 6.31 16.30
CA ARG A 89 2.68 6.91 15.31
C ARG A 89 3.37 5.81 14.51
N ALA A 90 3.56 6.04 13.21
CA ALA A 90 4.32 5.13 12.37
C ALA A 90 5.74 4.93 12.92
N SER A 91 6.17 3.66 13.03
CA SER A 91 7.49 3.27 13.52
C SER A 91 8.11 2.24 12.60
N PHE A 92 9.07 2.68 11.80
CA PHE A 92 9.82 1.80 10.90
C PHE A 92 10.58 0.73 11.68
N GLN A 93 11.13 1.06 12.85
CA GLN A 93 11.82 0.09 13.72
C GLN A 93 10.92 -1.09 14.12
N LEU A 94 9.66 -0.82 14.45
CA LEU A 94 8.70 -1.89 14.73
C LEU A 94 8.38 -2.72 13.48
N LEU A 95 8.26 -2.05 12.32
CA LEU A 95 7.97 -2.70 11.05
C LEU A 95 9.11 -3.62 10.57
N GLN A 96 10.38 -3.31 10.86
CA GLN A 96 11.53 -4.10 10.40
C GLN A 96 11.38 -5.60 10.73
N GLY A 97 10.84 -5.94 11.90
CA GLY A 97 10.59 -7.32 12.31
C GLY A 97 9.44 -8.04 11.59
N ARG A 98 8.72 -7.34 10.71
CA ARG A 98 7.64 -7.87 9.86
C ARG A 98 8.05 -8.03 8.39
N MET A 99 9.09 -7.31 7.95
CA MET A 99 9.58 -7.33 6.58
C MET A 99 10.32 -8.65 6.24
N GLY A 100 10.30 -9.05 4.97
CA GLY A 100 11.03 -10.23 4.49
C GLY A 100 10.49 -11.58 4.99
N LEU A 101 9.28 -11.60 5.57
CA LEU A 101 8.67 -12.82 6.11
C LEU A 101 7.75 -13.55 5.10
N ALA A 102 7.77 -13.16 3.83
CA ALA A 102 6.91 -13.74 2.79
C ALA A 102 7.10 -15.26 2.64
N HIS A 103 8.31 -15.76 2.87
CA HIS A 103 8.64 -17.19 2.79
C HIS A 103 8.61 -17.90 4.16
N ALA A 104 8.10 -17.25 5.21
CA ALA A 104 8.03 -17.79 6.57
C ALA A 104 6.64 -17.56 7.21
N PRO A 105 5.55 -18.10 6.64
CA PRO A 105 4.17 -17.74 7.00
C PRO A 105 3.82 -17.99 8.48
N ALA A 106 4.35 -19.06 9.09
CA ALA A 106 4.13 -19.32 10.51
C ALA A 106 4.78 -18.24 11.41
N LEU A 107 5.98 -17.78 11.04
CA LEU A 107 6.64 -16.68 11.74
C LEU A 107 5.91 -15.36 11.49
N ALA A 108 5.46 -15.11 10.26
CA ALA A 108 4.67 -13.95 9.90
C ALA A 108 3.40 -13.85 10.74
N ALA A 109 2.62 -14.93 10.86
CA ALA A 109 1.41 -14.97 11.69
C ALA A 109 1.72 -14.71 13.18
N ARG A 110 2.78 -15.31 13.72
CA ARG A 110 3.19 -15.08 15.12
C ARG A 110 3.60 -13.62 15.37
N ARG A 111 4.25 -12.99 14.40
CA ARG A 111 4.69 -11.59 14.49
C ARG A 111 3.51 -10.62 14.31
N ALA A 112 2.55 -10.93 13.43
CA ALA A 112 1.31 -10.16 13.25
C ALA A 112 0.54 -9.97 14.56
N ALA A 113 0.45 -11.03 15.37
CA ALA A 113 -0.22 -10.98 16.67
C ALA A 113 0.47 -10.08 17.71
N ARG A 114 1.75 -9.74 17.50
CA ARG A 114 2.54 -8.89 18.42
C ARG A 114 2.72 -7.47 17.90
N VAL A 115 2.91 -7.33 16.60
CA VAL A 115 3.13 -6.07 15.90
C VAL A 115 2.22 -6.08 14.66
N PRO A 116 0.93 -5.71 14.83
CA PRO A 116 0.01 -5.62 13.71
C PRO A 116 0.42 -4.46 12.80
N VAL A 117 0.20 -4.64 11.50
CA VAL A 117 0.45 -3.59 10.50
C VAL A 117 -0.86 -3.00 9.97
N HIS A 118 -0.74 -1.82 9.40
CA HIS A 118 -1.79 -1.10 8.70
C HIS A 118 -1.32 -0.79 7.28
N LEU A 119 -2.23 -0.76 6.32
CA LEU A 119 -1.96 -0.29 4.97
C LEU A 119 -2.59 1.10 4.79
N VAL A 120 -1.76 2.12 4.59
CA VAL A 120 -2.22 3.48 4.30
C VAL A 120 -2.18 3.70 2.79
N LEU A 121 -3.35 3.86 2.19
CA LEU A 121 -3.50 4.03 0.75
C LEU A 121 -3.41 5.50 0.34
N PHE A 122 -2.67 5.76 -0.72
CA PHE A 122 -2.47 7.11 -1.27
C PHE A 122 -2.79 7.23 -2.76
N ASP A 123 -3.02 6.12 -3.47
CA ASP A 123 -3.47 6.18 -4.88
C ASP A 123 -4.34 4.98 -5.28
N VAL A 124 -5.16 5.17 -6.32
CA VAL A 124 -5.92 4.12 -7.02
C VAL A 124 -5.49 4.12 -8.48
N LEU A 125 -4.85 3.03 -8.89
CA LEU A 125 -4.18 2.92 -10.18
C LEU A 125 -5.09 2.30 -11.24
N HIS A 126 -6.00 1.44 -10.79
CA HIS A 126 -6.98 0.75 -11.63
C HIS A 126 -8.23 0.44 -10.81
N LEU A 127 -9.42 0.61 -11.39
CA LEU A 127 -10.70 0.34 -10.73
C LEU A 127 -11.73 -0.13 -11.77
N ASP A 128 -12.46 -1.19 -11.45
CA ASP A 128 -13.58 -1.69 -12.25
C ASP A 128 -13.25 -1.88 -13.75
N GLY A 129 -12.13 -2.57 -14.01
CA GLY A 129 -11.67 -2.83 -15.37
C GLY A 129 -11.02 -1.64 -16.10
N ARG A 130 -10.86 -0.48 -15.44
CA ARG A 130 -10.34 0.74 -16.08
C ARG A 130 -9.00 1.17 -15.47
N PRO A 131 -7.96 1.43 -16.28
CA PRO A 131 -6.75 2.09 -15.82
C PRO A 131 -7.03 3.56 -15.53
N LEU A 132 -6.54 4.06 -14.39
CA LEU A 132 -6.74 5.45 -13.96
C LEU A 132 -5.46 6.30 -14.07
N LEU A 133 -4.35 5.69 -14.50
CA LEU A 133 -3.01 6.29 -14.56
C LEU A 133 -2.93 7.60 -15.38
N ALA A 134 -3.81 7.77 -16.37
CA ALA A 134 -3.86 8.96 -17.21
C ALA A 134 -4.75 10.09 -16.63
N LEU A 135 -5.51 9.82 -15.57
CA LEU A 135 -6.33 10.81 -14.91
C LEU A 135 -5.48 11.72 -14.01
N PRO A 136 -5.86 12.99 -13.81
CA PRO A 136 -5.20 13.84 -12.82
C PRO A 136 -5.39 13.26 -11.41
N TYR A 137 -4.42 13.52 -10.52
CA TYR A 137 -4.42 13.01 -9.14
C TYR A 137 -5.75 13.29 -8.41
N THR A 138 -6.35 14.47 -8.61
CA THR A 138 -7.64 14.86 -8.00
C THR A 138 -8.85 14.03 -8.42
N ARG A 139 -8.72 13.20 -9.47
CA ARG A 139 -9.77 12.25 -9.90
C ARG A 139 -9.51 10.82 -9.41
N ARG A 140 -8.31 10.57 -8.88
CA ARG A 140 -7.92 9.30 -8.26
C ARG A 140 -8.04 9.37 -6.74
N ARG A 141 -7.98 10.57 -6.16
CA ARG A 141 -8.19 10.80 -4.73
C ARG A 141 -9.67 10.95 -4.39
#